data_AF-A0A6L4ZST5-F1
#
_entry.id   AF-A0A6L4ZST5-F1
#
_cell.length_a   1.000
_cell.length_b   1.000
_cell.length_c   1.000
_cell.angle_alpha   90.00
_cell.angle_beta   90.00
_cell.angle_gamma   90.00
#
_symmetry.space_group_name_H-M   'P 1'
#
loop_
_entity.id
_entity.type
_entity.pdbx_description
1 polymer ?
#
loop_
_entity_poly.entity_id
_entity_poly.type
_entity_poly.pdbx_seq_one_letter_code
_entity_poly.pdbx_strand_id
1 'polypeptide(L)'
;MPKMIIVRESLPTRCDICHQKDLFNPKTGKCQRCIKIAQQLKKPFSQQVGHPNDASVLQVFGALLLFGVNIYFLPYARACVQSFWLTFGIYLSSVIFAVILILCGKSRSIV
;
A
#
# COMPACT_ATOMS: atom_id res chain seq x y z
N MET A 1 -26.82 -42.51 6.36
CA MET A 1 -25.74 -42.88 5.42
C MET A 1 -24.41 -42.74 6.16
N PRO A 2 -23.64 -43.82 6.34
CA PRO A 2 -22.38 -43.76 7.07
C PRO A 2 -21.34 -42.92 6.29
N LYS A 3 -20.57 -42.09 7.04
CA LYS A 3 -19.57 -41.15 6.52
C LYS A 3 -18.30 -41.90 6.12
N MET A 4 -17.96 -41.92 4.84
CA MET A 4 -16.70 -42.49 4.34
C MET A 4 -15.52 -41.60 4.75
N ILE A 5 -14.50 -42.20 5.37
CA ILE A 5 -13.26 -41.51 5.78
C ILE A 5 -12.11 -42.12 4.98
N ILE A 6 -11.45 -41.31 4.16
CA ILE A 6 -10.27 -41.71 3.40
C ILE A 6 -9.07 -41.66 4.34
N VAL A 7 -8.50 -42.82 4.66
CA VAL A 7 -7.43 -42.95 5.68
C VAL A 7 -6.04 -42.72 5.08
N ARG A 8 -5.83 -43.04 3.79
CA ARG A 8 -4.63 -42.67 3.03
C ARG A 8 -4.86 -42.88 1.54
N GLU A 9 -4.32 -41.99 0.72
CA GLU A 9 -4.20 -42.21 -0.71
C GLU A 9 -2.93 -43.01 -0.98
N SER A 10 -3.06 -44.20 -1.57
CA SER A 10 -1.92 -44.91 -2.12
C SER A 10 -1.65 -44.37 -3.52
N LEU A 11 -0.47 -43.79 -3.73
CA LEU A 11 0.00 -43.53 -5.08
C LEU A 11 0.00 -44.85 -5.86
N PRO A 12 -0.53 -44.88 -7.09
CA PRO A 12 -0.51 -46.08 -7.89
C PRO A 12 0.94 -46.52 -8.04
N THR A 13 1.21 -47.80 -7.78
CA THR A 13 2.56 -48.41 -7.93
C THR A 13 3.09 -48.28 -9.36
N ARG A 14 2.21 -47.93 -10.31
CA ARG A 14 2.52 -47.72 -11.72
C ARG A 14 1.81 -46.48 -12.25
N CYS A 15 2.53 -45.64 -12.99
CA CYS A 15 1.96 -44.47 -13.67
C CYS A 15 1.35 -44.90 -15.02
N ASP A 16 0.04 -44.81 -15.17
CA ASP A 16 -0.68 -45.18 -16.41
C ASP A 16 -0.24 -44.34 -17.62
N ILE A 17 0.09 -43.06 -17.38
CA ILE A 17 0.61 -42.14 -18.41
C ILE A 17 1.98 -42.60 -18.93
N CYS A 18 2.75 -43.27 -18.08
CA CYS A 18 4.13 -43.66 -18.35
C CYS A 18 4.22 -45.04 -19.00
N HIS A 19 3.12 -45.80 -18.98
CA HIS A 19 3.00 -47.11 -19.60
C HIS A 19 2.73 -47.01 -21.11
N GLN A 20 2.10 -45.92 -21.58
CA GLN A 20 1.78 -45.71 -22.99
C GLN A 20 2.99 -45.37 -23.90
N LYS A 21 4.17 -45.07 -23.35
CA LYS A 21 5.32 -44.54 -24.12
C LYS A 21 6.65 -45.28 -23.92
N ASP A 22 6.66 -46.49 -23.36
CA ASP A 22 7.90 -47.29 -23.14
C ASP A 22 9.02 -46.60 -22.34
N LEU A 23 8.74 -45.52 -21.62
CA LEU A 23 9.73 -44.79 -20.81
C LEU A 23 9.93 -45.40 -19.40
N PHE A 24 9.51 -46.65 -19.22
CA PHE A 24 9.61 -47.39 -17.96
C PHE A 24 10.92 -48.18 -17.92
N ASN A 25 11.75 -47.95 -16.91
CA ASN A 25 12.96 -48.73 -16.71
C ASN A 25 12.67 -49.91 -15.75
N PRO A 26 12.68 -51.16 -16.22
CA PRO A 26 12.35 -52.33 -15.40
C PRO A 26 13.38 -52.59 -14.30
N LYS A 27 14.62 -52.12 -14.43
CA LYS A 27 15.67 -52.29 -13.40
C LYS A 27 15.44 -51.40 -12.18
N THR A 28 14.89 -50.20 -12.38
CA THR A 28 14.67 -49.22 -11.29
C THR A 28 13.23 -49.15 -10.82
N GLY A 29 12.31 -49.79 -11.55
CA GLY A 29 10.87 -49.73 -11.28
C GLY A 29 10.27 -48.33 -11.45
N LYS A 30 10.99 -47.40 -12.09
CA LYS A 30 10.63 -45.98 -12.18
C LYS A 30 10.65 -45.49 -13.61
N CYS A 31 9.78 -44.53 -13.89
CA CYS A 31 9.72 -43.85 -15.18
C CYS A 31 10.62 -42.60 -15.19
N GLN A 32 11.23 -42.25 -16.33
CA GLN A 32 12.10 -41.06 -16.44
C GLN A 32 11.38 -39.76 -16.01
N ARG A 33 10.08 -39.62 -16.34
CA ARG A 33 9.26 -38.47 -15.94
C ARG A 33 9.10 -38.37 -14.41
N CYS A 34 8.84 -39.51 -13.78
CA CYS A 34 8.61 -39.67 -12.35
C CYS A 34 9.89 -39.33 -11.55
N ILE A 35 11.04 -39.74 -12.09
CA ILE A 35 12.36 -39.45 -11.51
C ILE A 35 12.62 -37.94 -11.47
N LYS A 36 12.33 -37.23 -12.57
CA LYS A 36 12.52 -35.77 -12.64
C LYS A 36 11.62 -35.02 -11.64
N ILE A 37 10.36 -35.42 -11.52
CA ILE A 37 9.42 -34.81 -10.55
C ILE A 37 9.90 -35.06 -9.11
N ALA A 38 10.30 -36.30 -8.80
CA ALA A 38 10.83 -36.63 -7.47
C ALA A 38 12.12 -35.86 -7.14
N GLN A 39 12.97 -35.58 -8.13
CA GLN A 39 14.16 -34.74 -7.97
C GLN A 39 13.80 -33.26 -7.74
N GLN A 40 12.75 -32.76 -8.37
CA GLN A 40 12.25 -31.39 -8.16
C GLN A 40 11.63 -31.22 -6.77
N LEU A 41 10.87 -32.22 -6.29
CA LEU A 41 10.27 -32.23 -4.95
C LEU A 41 11.28 -32.32 -3.80
N LYS A 42 12.49 -32.83 -4.06
CA LYS A 42 13.56 -32.91 -3.05
C LYS A 42 14.29 -31.60 -2.81
N LYS A 43 14.06 -30.57 -3.64
CA LYS A 43 14.63 -29.26 -3.35
C LYS A 43 13.86 -28.65 -2.17
N PRO A 44 14.55 -28.20 -1.11
CA PRO A 44 13.87 -27.54 0.00
C PRO A 44 13.08 -26.36 -0.56
N PHE A 45 11.80 -26.28 -0.18
CA PHE A 45 10.82 -25.29 -0.64
C PHE A 45 11.21 -23.83 -0.30
N SER A 46 12.35 -23.61 0.36
CA SER A 46 12.77 -22.33 0.93
C SER A 46 13.35 -21.30 -0.05
N GLN A 47 13.22 -21.47 -1.38
CA GLN A 47 14.03 -20.64 -2.30
C GLN A 47 13.34 -20.11 -3.55
N GLN A 48 12.04 -19.81 -3.54
CA GLN A 48 11.39 -19.13 -4.68
C GLN A 48 10.37 -18.02 -4.37
N VAL A 49 10.32 -17.47 -3.16
CA VAL A 49 9.52 -16.25 -2.90
C VAL A 49 10.35 -15.21 -2.16
N GLY A 50 11.49 -14.85 -2.73
CA GLY A 50 12.16 -13.60 -2.40
C GLY A 50 12.11 -12.75 -3.66
N HIS A 51 11.11 -11.88 -3.78
CA HIS A 51 11.12 -10.82 -4.78
C HIS A 51 11.98 -9.70 -4.17
N PRO A 52 13.24 -9.52 -4.59
CA PRO A 52 13.99 -8.35 -4.16
C PRO A 52 13.35 -7.15 -4.88
N ASN A 53 12.81 -6.19 -4.11
CA ASN A 53 12.47 -4.81 -4.49
C ASN A 53 11.05 -4.31 -4.15
N ASP A 54 10.17 -5.10 -3.52
CA ASP A 54 8.83 -4.57 -3.15
C ASP A 54 8.89 -3.45 -2.10
N ALA A 55 9.88 -3.49 -1.20
CA ALA A 55 10.07 -2.47 -0.18
C ALA A 55 10.52 -1.12 -0.75
N SER A 56 11.39 -1.11 -1.76
CA SER A 56 11.91 0.12 -2.37
C SER A 56 10.86 0.81 -3.24
N VAL A 57 10.02 0.06 -3.94
CA VAL A 57 8.91 0.62 -4.72
C VAL A 57 7.89 1.30 -3.79
N LEU A 58 7.50 0.65 -2.70
CA LEU A 58 6.53 1.21 -1.75
C LEU A 58 7.06 2.50 -1.09
N GLN A 59 8.36 2.55 -0.78
CA GLN A 59 9.00 3.75 -0.22
C GLN A 59 9.00 4.93 -1.21
N VAL A 60 9.33 4.68 -2.48
CA VAL A 60 9.36 5.73 -3.51
C VAL A 60 7.95 6.26 -3.80
N PHE A 61 6.95 5.38 -3.93
CA PHE A 61 5.56 5.78 -4.11
C PHE A 61 5.01 6.54 -2.89
N GLY A 62 5.33 6.09 -1.67
CA GLY A 62 4.94 6.79 -0.44
C GLY A 62 5.51 8.21 -0.38
N ALA A 63 6.80 8.37 -0.73
CA ALA A 63 7.44 9.68 -0.76
C ALA A 63 6.82 10.62 -1.81
N LEU A 64 6.53 10.12 -3.02
CA LEU A 64 5.88 10.89 -4.07
C LEU A 64 4.48 11.38 -3.67
N LEU A 65 3.69 10.53 -3.00
CA LEU A 65 2.36 10.93 -2.51
C LEU A 65 2.46 12.01 -1.42
N LEU A 66 3.38 11.86 -0.47
CA LEU A 66 3.61 12.87 0.58
C LEU A 66 4.08 14.21 0.01
N PHE A 67 4.97 14.20 -0.98
CA PHE A 67 5.42 15.40 -1.68
C PHE A 67 4.30 16.05 -2.49
N GLY A 68 3.52 15.26 -3.23
CA GLY A 68 2.38 15.75 -4.01
C GLY A 68 1.36 16.45 -3.12
N VAL A 69 0.93 15.81 -2.02
CA VAL A 69 -0.03 16.41 -1.08
C VAL A 69 0.50 17.73 -0.50
N ASN A 70 1.77 17.79 -0.11
CA ASN A 70 2.36 19.03 0.41
C ASN A 70 2.39 20.16 -0.63
N ILE A 71 2.78 19.88 -1.88
CA ILE A 71 2.86 20.91 -2.94
C ILE A 71 1.48 21.51 -3.24
N TYR A 72 0.43 20.70 -3.24
CA TYR A 72 -0.92 21.19 -3.53
C TYR A 72 -1.61 21.82 -2.30
N PHE A 73 -1.43 21.25 -1.11
CA PHE A 73 -2.17 21.66 0.09
C PHE A 73 -1.55 22.88 0.78
N LEU A 74 -0.21 22.97 0.86
CA LEU A 74 0.48 24.07 1.54
C LEU A 74 0.16 25.47 0.98
N PRO A 75 0.14 25.73 -0.35
CA PRO A 75 -0.18 27.06 -0.85
C PRO A 75 -1.63 27.45 -0.57
N TYR A 76 -2.55 26.48 -0.62
CA TYR A 76 -3.96 26.71 -0.29
C TYR A 76 -4.14 27.08 1.19
N ALA A 77 -3.52 26.32 2.09
CA ALA A 77 -3.54 26.62 3.52
C ALA A 77 -2.92 28.00 3.83
N ARG A 78 -1.80 28.34 3.17
CA ARG A 78 -1.17 29.67 3.30
C ARG A 78 -2.09 30.79 2.82
N ALA A 79 -2.76 30.61 1.69
CA ALA A 79 -3.71 31.59 1.17
C ALA A 79 -4.88 31.80 2.15
N CYS A 80 -5.46 30.73 2.69
CA CYS A 80 -6.55 30.83 3.68
C CYS A 80 -6.11 31.58 4.95
N VAL A 81 -4.93 31.26 5.49
CA VAL A 81 -4.39 31.94 6.67
C VAL A 81 -4.15 33.41 6.38
N GLN A 82 -3.53 33.73 5.24
CA GLN A 82 -3.27 35.12 4.85
C GLN A 82 -4.55 35.93 4.65
N SER A 83 -5.56 35.37 3.98
CA SER A 83 -6.87 36.01 3.82
C SER A 83 -7.53 36.27 5.17
N PHE A 84 -7.48 35.30 6.10
CA PHE A 84 -8.01 35.47 7.45
C PHE A 84 -7.35 36.64 8.20
N TRP A 85 -6.02 36.72 8.19
CA TRP A 85 -5.29 37.80 8.86
C TRP A 85 -5.57 39.17 8.24
N LEU A 86 -5.73 39.26 6.91
CA LEU A 86 -6.09 40.50 6.24
C LEU A 86 -7.48 40.99 6.66
N THR A 87 -8.49 40.12 6.63
CA THR A 87 -9.85 40.48 7.05
C THR A 87 -9.89 40.87 8.52
N PHE A 88 -9.18 40.14 9.39
CA PHE A 88 -9.05 40.46 10.80
C PHE A 88 -8.39 41.84 11.03
N GLY A 89 -7.30 42.14 10.31
CA GLY A 89 -6.62 43.44 10.38
C GLY A 89 -7.49 44.61 9.91
N ILE A 90 -8.26 44.44 8.83
CA ILE A 90 -9.22 45.44 8.34
C ILE A 90 -10.31 45.67 9.39
N TYR A 91 -10.87 44.60 9.95
CA TYR A 91 -11.89 44.71 11.00
C TYR A 91 -11.35 45.46 12.22
N LEU A 92 -10.19 45.07 12.74
CA LEU A 92 -9.59 45.71 13.91
C LEU A 92 -9.28 47.19 13.66
N SER A 93 -8.74 47.54 12.49
CA SER A 93 -8.45 48.94 12.15
C SER A 93 -9.73 49.77 12.04
N SER A 94 -10.82 49.21 11.51
CA SER A 94 -12.12 49.88 11.44
C SER A 94 -12.72 50.18 12.83
N VAL A 95 -12.58 49.25 13.77
CA VAL A 95 -13.03 49.42 15.16
C VAL A 95 -12.21 50.49 15.86
N ILE A 96 -10.87 50.45 15.74
CA ILE A 96 -9.97 51.45 16.32
C ILE A 96 -10.32 52.85 15.78
N PHE A 97 -10.52 52.98 14.47
CA PHE A 97 -10.90 54.24 13.85
C PHE A 97 -12.24 54.77 14.36
N ALA A 98 -13.26 53.92 14.49
CA ALA A 98 -14.55 54.29 15.06
C ALA A 98 -14.42 54.77 16.51
N VAL A 99 -13.62 54.08 17.34
CA VAL A 99 -13.34 54.49 18.72
C VAL A 99 -12.67 55.87 18.76
N ILE A 100 -11.67 56.11 17.91
CA ILE A 100 -11.00 57.42 17.79
C ILE A 100 -12.01 58.51 17.42
N LEU A 101 -12.88 58.26 16.43
CA LEU A 101 -13.91 59.22 16.03
C LEU A 101 -14.89 59.53 17.17
N ILE A 102 -15.30 58.52 17.94
CA ILE A 102 -16.19 58.71 19.10
C ILE A 102 -15.49 59.55 20.17
N LEU A 103 -14.24 59.25 20.49
CA LEU A 103 -13.45 59.99 21.48
C LEU A 103 -13.21 61.44 21.04
N CYS A 104 -12.84 61.66 19.78
CA CYS A 104 -12.63 63.01 19.23
C CYS A 104 -13.94 63.80 19.11
N GLY A 105 -15.05 63.14 18.77
CA GLY A 105 -16.38 63.76 18.70
C GLY A 105 -16.87 64.21 20.08
N LYS A 106 -16.64 63.38 21.11
CA LYS A 106 -16.96 63.71 22.51
C LYS A 106 -16.24 65.00 22.95
N SER A 107 -14.97 65.16 22.59
CA SER A 107 -14.17 66.33 22.97
C SER A 107 -14.66 67.65 22.36
N ARG A 108 -15.28 67.61 21.17
CA ARG A 108 -15.81 68.83 20.52
C ARG A 108 -17.15 69.31 21.07
N SER A 109 -17.87 68.48 21.81
CA SER A 109 -19.20 68.83 22.34
C SER A 109 -19.17 69.48 23.73
N ILE A 110 -17.98 69.63 24.34
CA ILE A 110 -17.77 70.14 25.72
C ILE A 110 -17.21 71.58 25.71
N VAL A 111 -16.93 72.15 24.53
CA VAL A 111 -16.48 73.55 24.34
C VAL A 111 -17.62 74.34 23.73
#